data_AF-A0A2D9MIX2-F1
#
_entry.id   AF-A0A2D9MIX2-F1
#
_cell.length_a   1.000
_cell.length_b   1.000
_cell.length_c   1.000
_cell.angle_alpha   90.00
_cell.angle_beta   90.00
_cell.angle_gamma   90.00
#
_symmetry.space_group_name_H-M   'P 1'
#
loop_
_entity.id
_entity.type
_entity.pdbx_description
1 polymer ?
#
loop_
_entity_poly.entity_id
_entity_poly.type
_entity_poly.pdbx_seq_one_letter_code
_entity_poly.pdbx_strand_id
1 'polypeptide(L)'
;LNCVIFSSGVAYTLKEGAHVRVDVLYSKLSSKSKALVDLLGTLAFLGLTAGFILWTSWDYVSVSWRIREGSAESSGLPYVYVLKTSILIIPIMLLMQGLSEFLKAYKMYHKN
;
A
#
# COMPACT_ATOMS: atom_id res chain seq x y z
N LEU A 1 15.29 -11.31 -6.09
CA LEU A 1 15.88 -10.45 -5.04
C LEU A 1 15.54 -8.98 -5.25
N ASN A 2 15.92 -8.35 -6.37
CA ASN A 2 15.65 -6.93 -6.65
C ASN A 2 14.16 -6.54 -6.52
N CYS A 3 13.23 -7.35 -7.03
CA CYS A 3 11.79 -7.07 -6.95
C CYS A 3 11.27 -6.98 -5.50
N VAL A 4 11.80 -7.82 -4.59
CA VAL A 4 11.45 -7.78 -3.16
C VAL A 4 12.05 -6.54 -2.50
N ILE A 5 13.30 -6.20 -2.83
CA ILE A 5 13.97 -4.98 -2.32
C ILE A 5 13.19 -3.73 -2.73
N PHE A 6 12.78 -3.62 -4.00
CA PHE A 6 11.99 -2.50 -4.50
C PHE A 6 10.60 -2.45 -3.85
N SER A 7 9.91 -3.58 -3.72
CA SER A 7 8.58 -3.63 -3.09
C SER A 7 8.62 -3.21 -1.62
N SER A 8 9.64 -3.66 -0.88
CA SER A 8 9.88 -3.24 0.51
C SER A 8 10.29 -1.76 0.61
N GLY A 9 11.06 -1.26 -0.36
CA GLY A 9 11.45 0.15 -0.44
C GLY A 9 10.26 1.09 -0.60
N VAL A 10 9.29 0.74 -1.46
CA VAL A 10 8.05 1.53 -1.65
C VAL A 10 7.25 1.63 -0.35
N ALA A 11 7.11 0.52 0.39
CA ALA A 11 6.46 0.53 1.69
C ALA A 11 7.22 1.36 2.74
N TYR A 12 8.55 1.32 2.72
CA TYR A 12 9.39 2.14 3.59
C TYR A 12 9.24 3.64 3.28
N THR A 13 9.20 4.04 2.01
CA THR A 13 8.96 5.43 1.61
C THR A 13 7.59 5.93 2.03
N LEU A 14 6.55 5.08 2.02
CA LEU A 14 5.26 5.43 2.63
C LEU A 14 5.40 5.67 4.14
N LYS A 15 6.12 4.80 4.86
CA LYS A 15 6.34 4.93 6.31
C LYS A 15 7.05 6.24 6.67
N GLU A 16 8.03 6.66 5.88
CA GLU A 16 8.76 7.93 6.08
C GLU A 16 7.92 9.18 5.76
N GLY A 17 6.69 9.03 5.29
CA GLY A 17 5.80 10.16 5.06
C GLY A 17 6.25 11.10 3.95
N ALA A 18 7.19 10.66 3.08
CA ALA A 18 7.70 11.39 1.92
C ALA A 18 6.66 11.52 0.78
N HIS A 19 5.38 11.40 1.11
CA HIS A 19 4.28 11.66 0.20
C HIS A 19 4.09 13.17 0.14
N VAL A 20 4.02 13.72 -1.07
CA VAL A 20 3.81 15.15 -1.27
C VAL A 20 2.45 15.52 -0.70
N ARG A 21 2.46 16.04 0.53
CA ARG A 21 1.29 16.64 1.16
C ARG A 21 1.15 18.05 0.61
N VAL A 22 -0.08 18.50 0.41
CA VAL A 22 -0.33 19.93 0.11
C VAL A 22 -0.23 20.70 1.42
N ASP A 23 0.99 20.89 1.92
CA ASP A 23 1.30 21.50 3.22
C ASP A 23 0.77 22.94 3.33
N VAL A 24 0.60 23.64 2.20
CA VAL A 24 0.05 25.01 2.14
C VAL A 24 -1.40 25.08 2.63
N LEU A 25 -2.24 24.10 2.30
CA LEU A 25 -3.63 24.05 2.76
C LEU A 25 -3.71 23.47 4.18
N TYR A 26 -2.80 22.54 4.50
CA TYR A 26 -2.72 21.86 5.79
C TYR A 26 -2.33 22.80 6.94
N SER A 27 -1.47 23.79 6.69
CA SER A 27 -0.99 24.72 7.72
C SER A 27 -2.10 25.57 8.37
N LYS A 28 -3.14 25.92 7.60
CA LYS A 28 -4.22 26.82 8.02
C LYS A 28 -5.41 26.14 8.72
N LEU A 29 -5.44 24.81 8.76
CA LEU A 29 -6.55 24.05 9.33
C LEU A 29 -6.42 23.90 10.85
N SER A 30 -7.56 23.86 11.56
CA SER A 30 -7.60 23.52 12.99
C SER A 30 -7.20 22.06 13.21
N SER A 31 -6.75 21.69 14.42
CA SER A 31 -6.32 20.31 14.73
C SER A 31 -7.40 19.26 14.43
N LYS A 32 -8.70 19.60 14.61
CA LYS A 32 -9.82 18.70 14.28
C LYS A 32 -10.01 18.55 12.76
N SER A 33 -9.91 19.64 12.00
CA SER A 33 -10.01 19.60 10.53
C SER A 33 -8.83 18.86 9.90
N LYS A 34 -7.61 18.99 10.42
CA LYS A 34 -6.45 18.20 9.96
C LYS A 34 -6.67 16.71 10.18
N ALA A 35 -7.12 16.31 11.37
CA ALA A 35 -7.42 14.90 11.66
C ALA A 35 -8.50 14.32 10.74
N LEU A 36 -9.53 15.11 10.39
CA LEU A 36 -10.57 14.68 9.45
C LEU A 36 -10.04 14.52 8.02
N VAL A 37 -9.21 15.46 7.55
CA VAL A 37 -8.61 15.40 6.21
C VAL A 37 -7.64 14.22 6.09
N ASP A 38 -6.79 13.97 7.09
CA ASP A 38 -5.93 12.77 7.10
C ASP A 38 -6.76 11.50 7.08
N LEU A 39 -7.85 11.45 7.85
CA LEU A 39 -8.70 10.27 7.94
C LEU A 39 -9.42 9.98 6.61
N LEU A 40 -10.05 11.00 6.03
CA LEU A 40 -10.74 10.87 4.74
C LEU A 40 -9.76 10.65 3.59
N GLY A 41 -8.63 11.36 3.57
CA GLY A 41 -7.59 11.20 2.57
C GLY A 41 -6.99 9.79 2.57
N THR A 42 -6.66 9.29 3.77
CA THR A 42 -6.13 7.93 3.95
C THR A 42 -7.14 6.87 3.52
N LEU A 43 -8.41 6.99 3.91
CA LEU A 43 -9.41 5.98 3.58
C LEU A 43 -9.80 6.02 2.09
N ALA A 44 -10.07 7.21 1.56
CA ALA A 44 -10.63 7.39 0.22
C ALA A 44 -9.59 7.26 -0.89
N PHE A 45 -8.36 7.75 -0.70
CA PHE A 45 -7.33 7.64 -1.74
C PHE A 45 -6.46 6.41 -1.52
N LEU A 46 -5.87 6.28 -0.33
CA LEU A 46 -4.91 5.20 -0.07
C LEU A 46 -5.61 3.85 0.12
N GLY A 47 -6.68 3.80 0.92
CA GLY A 47 -7.49 2.59 1.13
C GLY A 47 -8.13 2.07 -0.15
N LEU A 48 -8.81 2.95 -0.91
CA LEU A 48 -9.46 2.57 -2.16
C LEU A 48 -8.45 2.10 -3.21
N THR A 49 -7.35 2.84 -3.41
CA THR A 49 -6.35 2.49 -4.42
C THR A 49 -5.63 1.19 -4.05
N ALA A 50 -5.18 1.05 -2.80
CA ALA A 50 -4.50 -0.17 -2.35
C ALA A 50 -5.44 -1.37 -2.37
N GLY A 51 -6.71 -1.21 -1.98
CA GLY A 51 -7.72 -2.26 -2.07
C GLY A 51 -8.03 -2.68 -3.50
N PHE A 52 -8.13 -1.72 -4.43
CA PHE A 52 -8.33 -2.01 -5.85
C PHE A 52 -7.14 -2.76 -6.46
N ILE A 53 -5.91 -2.33 -6.16
CA ILE A 53 -4.69 -3.03 -6.59
C ILE A 53 -4.65 -4.44 -6.01
N LEU A 54 -4.98 -4.61 -4.73
CA LEU A 54 -5.01 -5.93 -4.09
C LEU A 54 -6.02 -6.86 -4.75
N TRP A 55 -7.24 -6.36 -5.02
CA TRP A 55 -8.29 -7.14 -5.65
C TRP A 55 -7.91 -7.57 -7.07
N THR A 56 -7.47 -6.64 -7.90
CA THR A 56 -7.06 -6.94 -9.29
C THR A 56 -5.85 -7.85 -9.35
N SER A 57 -4.86 -7.65 -8.46
CA SER A 57 -3.66 -8.48 -8.39
C SER A 57 -3.93 -9.87 -7.83
N TRP A 58 -4.98 -10.04 -7.02
CA TRP A 58 -5.33 -11.34 -6.42
C TRP A 58 -5.69 -12.38 -7.50
N ASP A 59 -6.53 -12.01 -8.46
CA ASP A 59 -6.90 -12.91 -9.55
C ASP A 59 -5.66 -13.31 -10.35
N TYR A 60 -4.85 -12.32 -10.75
CA TYR A 60 -3.61 -12.51 -11.50
C TYR A 60 -2.64 -13.47 -10.79
N VAL A 61 -2.42 -13.29 -9.49
CA VAL A 61 -1.55 -14.15 -8.70
C VAL A 61 -2.16 -15.55 -8.55
N SER A 62 -3.46 -15.66 -8.27
CA SER A 62 -4.14 -16.94 -8.08
C SER A 62 -4.06 -17.84 -9.32
N VAL A 63 -4.18 -17.25 -10.52
CA VAL A 63 -4.05 -17.94 -11.81
C VAL A 63 -2.64 -18.48 -11.97
N SER A 64 -1.61 -17.65 -11.71
CA SER A 64 -0.20 -18.06 -11.79
C SER A 64 0.15 -19.21 -10.85
N TRP A 65 -0.42 -19.23 -9.64
CA TRP A 65 -0.25 -20.35 -8.70
C TRP A 65 -0.93 -21.63 -9.18
N ARG A 66 -2.13 -21.52 -9.77
CA ARG A 66 -2.88 -22.66 -10.29
C ARG A 66 -2.16 -23.37 -11.43
N ILE A 67 -1.51 -22.61 -12.32
CA ILE A 67 -0.76 -23.17 -13.45
C ILE A 67 0.71 -23.49 -13.11
N ARG A 68 1.14 -23.24 -11.85
CA ARG A 68 2.54 -23.32 -11.40
C ARG A 68 3.48 -22.68 -12.41
N GLU A 69 3.20 -21.41 -12.73
CA GLU A 69 3.85 -20.70 -13.82
C GLU A 69 5.39 -20.70 -13.66
N GLY A 70 6.07 -21.25 -14.66
CA GLY A 70 7.50 -21.18 -14.87
C GLY A 70 7.80 -20.42 -16.17
N SER A 71 8.99 -19.83 -16.27
CA SER A 71 9.44 -19.21 -17.52
C SER A 71 9.69 -20.28 -18.58
N ALA A 72 9.29 -19.98 -19.82
CA ALA A 72 9.44 -20.87 -20.96
C ALA A 72 10.89 -20.94 -21.50
N GLU A 73 11.78 -20.09 -20.99
CA GLU A 73 13.19 -20.08 -21.39
C GLU A 73 13.99 -21.17 -20.67
N SER A 74 14.97 -21.76 -21.36
CA SER A 74 15.81 -22.85 -20.83
C SER A 74 16.64 -22.48 -19.59
N SER A 75 16.81 -21.19 -19.31
CA SER A 75 17.42 -20.64 -18.08
C SER A 75 16.45 -19.74 -17.30
N GLY A 76 15.16 -19.88 -17.59
CA GLY A 76 14.08 -19.11 -17.02
C GLY A 76 13.88 -19.36 -15.54
N LEU A 77 13.22 -18.42 -14.85
CA LEU A 77 12.79 -18.60 -13.46
C LEU A 77 11.78 -19.75 -13.38
N PRO A 78 12.07 -20.86 -12.67
CA PRO A 78 11.14 -21.99 -12.56
C PRO A 78 9.94 -21.67 -11.65
N TYR A 79 10.04 -20.64 -10.81
CA TYR A 79 9.05 -20.28 -9.79
C TYR A 79 8.51 -18.86 -9.99
N VAL A 80 8.02 -18.53 -11.19
CA VAL A 80 7.48 -17.19 -11.52
C VAL A 80 6.27 -16.84 -10.65
N TYR A 81 5.45 -17.83 -10.30
CA TYR A 81 4.30 -17.63 -9.42
C TYR A 81 4.68 -17.10 -8.02
N VAL A 82 5.85 -17.49 -7.48
CA VAL A 82 6.38 -16.96 -6.21
C VAL A 82 6.85 -15.51 -6.37
N LEU A 83 7.43 -15.18 -7.52
CA LEU A 83 7.78 -13.79 -7.81
C LEU A 83 6.51 -12.93 -7.92
N LYS A 84 5.47 -13.42 -8.58
CA LYS A 84 4.19 -12.72 -8.73
C LYS A 84 3.47 -12.49 -7.40
N THR A 85 3.62 -13.37 -6.40
CA THR A 85 3.11 -13.07 -5.03
C THR A 85 3.72 -11.83 -4.40
N SER A 86 4.92 -11.41 -4.83
CA SER A 86 5.55 -10.19 -4.31
C SER A 86 4.75 -8.93 -4.67
N ILE A 87 3.92 -8.98 -5.72
CA ILE A 87 3.03 -7.89 -6.13
C ILE A 87 2.02 -7.55 -5.01
N LEU A 88 1.62 -8.53 -4.21
CA LEU A 88 0.66 -8.33 -3.11
C LEU A 88 1.29 -7.65 -1.90
N ILE A 89 2.63 -7.65 -1.77
CA ILE A 89 3.32 -7.11 -0.58
C ILE A 89 3.06 -5.61 -0.43
N ILE A 90 3.15 -4.86 -1.54
CA ILE A 90 2.95 -3.40 -1.55
C ILE A 90 1.55 -3.02 -1.06
N PRO A 91 0.44 -3.44 -1.71
CA PRO A 91 -0.90 -3.02 -1.28
C PRO A 91 -1.23 -3.48 0.14
N ILE A 92 -0.76 -4.65 0.57
CA ILE A 92 -0.94 -5.11 1.96
C ILE A 92 -0.23 -4.17 2.94
N MET A 93 1.03 -3.80 2.69
CA MET A 93 1.75 -2.86 3.54
C MET A 93 1.12 -1.47 3.55
N LEU A 94 0.65 -0.98 2.40
CA LEU A 94 -0.07 0.30 2.30
C LEU A 94 -1.34 0.26 3.17
N LEU A 95 -2.16 -0.80 3.08
CA LEU A 95 -3.37 -0.95 3.89
C LEU A 95 -3.06 -1.00 5.40
N MET A 96 -2.00 -1.72 5.80
CA MET A 96 -1.55 -1.75 7.20
C MET A 96 -1.11 -0.37 7.70
N GLN A 97 -0.36 0.38 6.89
CA GLN A 97 0.07 1.73 7.24
C GLN A 97 -1.12 2.71 7.27
N GLY A 98 -2.06 2.59 6.32
CA GLY A 98 -3.30 3.36 6.31
C GLY A 98 -4.15 3.13 7.57
N LEU A 99 -4.21 1.88 8.04
CA LEU A 99 -4.88 1.55 9.31
C LEU A 99 -4.19 2.20 10.52
N SER A 100 -2.85 2.23 10.54
CA SER A 100 -2.08 2.91 11.60
C SER A 100 -2.39 4.41 11.67
N GLU A 101 -2.41 5.09 10.51
CA GLU A 101 -2.74 6.52 10.44
C GLU A 101 -4.21 6.78 10.82
N PHE A 102 -5.14 5.92 10.40
CA PHE A 102 -6.54 5.98 10.81
C PHE A 102 -6.70 5.90 12.33
N LEU A 103 -6.04 4.94 12.99
CA LEU A 103 -6.11 4.77 14.44
C LEU A 103 -5.52 5.97 15.20
N LYS A 104 -4.42 6.56 14.70
CA LYS A 104 -3.83 7.78 15.27
C LYS A 104 -4.77 8.98 15.14
N ALA A 105 -5.36 9.18 13.96
CA ALA A 105 -6.31 10.26 13.70
C ALA A 105 -7.56 10.11 14.58
N TYR A 106 -8.11 8.89 14.71
CA TYR A 106 -9.24 8.60 15.59
C TYR A 106 -8.93 8.93 17.07
N LYS A 107 -7.75 8.53 17.56
CA LYS A 107 -7.31 8.83 18.93
C LYS A 107 -7.16 10.34 19.15
N MET A 108 -6.65 11.08 18.17
CA MET A 108 -6.52 12.54 18.26
C MET A 108 -7.88 13.24 18.27
N TYR A 109 -8.87 12.72 17.55
CA TYR A 109 -10.24 13.24 17.56
C TYR A 109 -10.93 13.07 18.92
N HIS A 110 -10.78 11.90 19.57
CA HIS A 110 -11.46 11.64 20.86
C HIS A 110 -10.78 12.35 22.06
N LYS A 111 -9.48 12.65 21.99
CA LYS A 111 -8.73 13.29 23.09
C LYS A 111 -9.04 14.80 23.26
N ASN A 112 -9.82 15.41 22.36
CA ASN A 112 -9.95 16.88 22.22
C ASN A 112 -11.40 17.32 22.05
#